data_AF-A0A8T3VFP6-F1
#
_entry.id   AF-A0A8T3VFP6-F1
#
_cell.length_a   1.000
_cell.length_b   1.000
_cell.length_c   1.000
_cell.angle_alpha   90.00
_cell.angle_beta   90.00
_cell.angle_gamma   90.00
#
_symmetry.space_group_name_H-M   'P 1'
#
loop_
_entity.id
_entity.type
_entity.pdbx_description
1 polymer ?
#
loop_
_entity_poly.entity_id
_entity_poly.type
_entity_poly.pdbx_seq_one_letter_code
_entity_poly.pdbx_strand_id
1 'polypeptide(L)'
;MKLKLGIIYGFLIWLLTFIISNIIQPVIIENIEYVNILVPLSIIIVTGFFGILYIRNINENEVIEGIKVGILFIIIDIICDMIFFVIPHNNNILIMNYPTHVVYMAIIILTITTLLGYLAQMKIELK
;
A
#
# COMPACT_ATOMS: atom_id res chain seq x y z
N MET A 1 18.60 -1.51 0.49
CA MET A 1 17.38 -1.37 -0.36
C MET A 1 17.57 -1.90 -1.78
N LYS A 2 16.75 -2.87 -2.18
CA LYS A 2 16.67 -3.39 -3.56
C LYS A 2 15.72 -2.52 -4.40
N LEU A 3 16.21 -1.35 -4.83
CA LEU A 3 15.38 -0.29 -5.44
C LEU A 3 14.51 -0.77 -6.60
N LYS A 4 15.08 -1.51 -7.57
CA LYS A 4 14.33 -2.01 -8.73
C LYS A 4 13.13 -2.88 -8.33
N LEU A 5 13.33 -3.75 -7.34
CA LEU A 5 12.27 -4.62 -6.84
C LEU A 5 11.20 -3.82 -6.11
N GLY A 6 11.61 -2.85 -5.27
CA GLY A 6 10.70 -1.95 -4.59
C GLY A 6 9.85 -1.11 -5.54
N ILE A 7 10.42 -0.65 -6.66
CA ILE A 7 9.67 0.07 -7.70
C ILE A 7 8.59 -0.80 -8.33
N ILE A 8 8.96 -2.03 -8.74
CA ILE A 8 8.01 -2.98 -9.33
C ILE A 8 6.88 -3.30 -8.35
N TYR A 9 7.21 -3.57 -7.09
CA TYR A 9 6.22 -3.90 -6.08
C TYR A 9 5.34 -2.70 -5.71
N GLY A 10 5.87 -1.49 -5.60
CA GLY A 10 5.05 -0.29 -5.37
C GLY A 10 4.04 -0.07 -6.49
N PHE A 11 4.47 -0.22 -7.75
CA PHE A 11 3.55 -0.11 -8.90
C PHE A 11 2.48 -1.20 -8.89
N LEU A 12 2.84 -2.45 -8.57
CA LEU A 12 1.88 -3.55 -8.45
C LEU A 12 0.91 -3.36 -7.28
N ILE A 13 1.37 -2.79 -6.16
CA ILE A 13 0.51 -2.46 -5.02
C ILE A 13 -0.57 -1.47 -5.45
N TRP A 14 -0.17 -0.35 -6.07
CA TRP A 14 -1.10 0.65 -6.58
C TRP A 14 -2.09 0.03 -7.59
N LEU A 15 -1.57 -0.68 -8.59
CA LEU A 15 -2.38 -1.25 -9.67
C LEU A 15 -3.41 -2.27 -9.17
N LEU A 16 -3.00 -3.18 -8.29
CA LEU A 16 -3.90 -4.22 -7.78
C LEU A 16 -4.91 -3.65 -6.80
N THR A 17 -4.51 -2.70 -5.94
CA THR A 17 -5.44 -1.99 -5.05
C THR A 17 -6.51 -1.28 -5.87
N PHE A 18 -6.12 -0.59 -6.94
CA PHE A 18 -7.04 0.05 -7.87
C PHE A 18 -8.00 -0.95 -8.52
N ILE A 19 -7.48 -2.05 -9.10
CA ILE A 19 -8.30 -3.07 -9.76
C ILE A 19 -9.29 -3.70 -8.77
N ILE A 20 -8.83 -4.11 -7.60
CA ILE A 20 -9.66 -4.73 -6.56
C ILE A 20 -10.76 -3.77 -6.13
N SER A 21 -10.42 -2.51 -5.86
CA SER A 21 -11.38 -1.50 -5.43
C SER A 21 -12.45 -1.27 -6.51
N ASN A 22 -12.07 -1.11 -7.78
CA ASN A 22 -13.04 -0.85 -8.85
C ASN A 22 -13.93 -2.06 -9.20
N ILE A 23 -13.41 -3.29 -9.09
CA ILE A 23 -14.20 -4.49 -9.39
C ILE A 23 -15.18 -4.82 -8.26
N ILE A 24 -14.74 -4.67 -7.00
CA ILE A 24 -15.55 -5.11 -5.85
C ILE A 24 -16.54 -4.03 -5.42
N GLN A 25 -16.22 -2.74 -5.60
CA GLN A 25 -17.10 -1.63 -5.23
C GLN A 25 -18.52 -1.70 -5.80
N PRO A 26 -18.78 -2.05 -7.08
CA PRO A 26 -20.15 -2.18 -7.59
C PRO A 26 -20.92 -3.39 -7.02
N VAL A 27 -20.22 -4.36 -6.41
CA VAL A 27 -20.82 -5.57 -5.82
C VAL A 27 -21.25 -5.33 -4.38
N ILE A 28 -20.52 -4.49 -3.65
CA ILE A 28 -20.86 -4.14 -2.27
C ILE A 28 -21.66 -2.84 -2.27
N ILE A 29 -22.98 -2.98 -2.14
CA ILE A 29 -23.86 -1.85 -1.84
C ILE A 29 -23.65 -1.50 -0.37
N GLU A 30 -22.70 -0.61 -0.11
CA GLU A 30 -22.49 -0.09 1.25
C GLU A 30 -23.63 0.87 1.60
N ASN A 31 -24.43 0.53 2.61
CA ASN A 31 -25.41 1.44 3.24
C ASN A 31 -24.73 2.46 4.18
N ILE A 32 -23.41 2.57 4.16
CA ILE A 32 -22.62 3.43 5.05
C ILE A 32 -22.05 4.55 4.19
N GLU A 33 -22.61 5.74 4.34
CA GLU A 33 -22.42 6.91 3.47
C GLU A 33 -20.98 7.46 3.43
N TYR A 34 -20.06 6.94 4.27
CA TYR A 34 -18.72 7.52 4.46
C TYR A 34 -17.57 6.52 4.66
N VAL A 35 -17.80 5.20 4.62
CA VAL A 35 -16.72 4.21 4.85
C VAL A 35 -16.70 3.19 3.73
N ASN A 36 -15.96 3.52 2.66
CA ASN A 36 -15.56 2.53 1.66
C ASN A 36 -14.43 1.67 2.22
N ILE A 37 -14.81 0.58 2.90
CA ILE A 37 -13.86 -0.31 3.60
C ILE A 37 -12.99 -1.12 2.64
N LEU A 38 -13.42 -1.23 1.37
CA LEU A 38 -12.71 -2.01 0.36
C LEU A 38 -11.34 -1.43 0.02
N VAL A 39 -11.23 -0.10 -0.01
CA VAL A 39 -9.98 0.59 -0.31
C VAL A 39 -8.92 0.31 0.75
N PRO A 40 -9.12 0.60 2.05
CA PRO A 40 -8.13 0.29 3.07
C PRO A 40 -7.88 -1.22 3.17
N LEU A 41 -8.90 -2.07 3.00
CA LEU A 41 -8.72 -3.52 3.05
C LEU A 41 -7.83 -4.04 1.91
N SER A 42 -8.04 -3.55 0.69
CA SER A 42 -7.23 -3.93 -0.46
C SER A 42 -5.78 -3.45 -0.31
N ILE A 43 -5.55 -2.22 0.18
CA ILE A 43 -4.20 -1.74 0.52
C ILE A 43 -3.56 -2.69 1.55
N ILE A 44 -4.26 -3.04 2.63
CA ILE A 44 -3.70 -3.91 3.68
C ILE A 44 -3.25 -5.27 3.11
N ILE A 45 -4.12 -5.93 2.34
CA ILE A 45 -3.84 -7.26 1.79
C ILE A 45 -2.69 -7.19 0.79
N VAL A 46 -2.75 -6.26 -0.16
CA VAL A 46 -1.79 -6.17 -1.25
C VAL A 46 -0.43 -5.69 -0.75
N THR A 47 -0.38 -4.64 0.06
CA THR A 47 0.86 -4.17 0.69
C THR A 47 1.45 -5.22 1.62
N GLY A 48 0.63 -5.95 2.39
CA GLY A 48 1.08 -7.06 3.22
C GLY A 48 1.78 -8.14 2.38
N PHE A 49 1.15 -8.60 1.30
CA PHE A 49 1.69 -9.61 0.40
C PHE A 49 3.04 -9.18 -0.22
N PHE A 50 3.08 -8.02 -0.88
CA PHE A 50 4.31 -7.55 -1.53
C PHE A 50 5.38 -7.12 -0.52
N GLY A 51 4.99 -6.59 0.63
CA GLY A 51 5.89 -6.27 1.73
C GLY A 51 6.60 -7.52 2.26
N ILE A 52 5.88 -8.62 2.45
CA ILE A 52 6.46 -9.92 2.85
C ILE A 52 7.45 -10.41 1.79
N LEU A 53 7.06 -10.38 0.51
CA LEU A 53 7.93 -10.80 -0.59
C LEU A 53 9.21 -9.96 -0.70
N TYR A 54 9.12 -8.67 -0.37
CA TYR A 54 10.26 -7.76 -0.35
C TYR A 54 11.19 -8.06 0.84
N ILE A 55 10.64 -8.08 2.06
CA ILE A 55 11.42 -8.13 3.29
C ILE A 55 12.07 -9.49 3.54
N ARG A 56 11.48 -10.60 3.08
CA ARG A 56 11.99 -11.97 3.29
C ARG A 56 13.42 -12.23 2.79
N ASN A 57 13.94 -11.36 1.92
CA ASN A 57 15.26 -11.47 1.31
C ASN A 57 16.24 -10.41 1.86
N ILE A 58 15.94 -9.83 3.01
CA ILE A 58 16.76 -8.87 3.75
C ILE A 58 17.25 -9.56 5.01
N ASN A 59 18.56 -9.52 5.26
CA ASN A 59 19.20 -10.26 6.35
C ASN A 59 19.70 -9.36 7.48
N GLU A 60 19.65 -8.04 7.30
CA GLU A 60 20.13 -7.06 8.26
C GLU A 60 19.28 -5.80 8.20
N ASN A 61 19.09 -5.16 9.37
CA ASN A 61 18.39 -3.87 9.50
C ASN A 61 16.97 -3.90 8.90
N GLU A 62 16.23 -4.98 9.14
CA GLU A 62 14.92 -5.26 8.54
C GLU A 62 13.91 -4.15 8.84
N VAL A 63 13.89 -3.60 10.06
CA VAL A 63 13.04 -2.46 10.43
C VAL A 63 13.36 -1.22 9.59
N ILE A 64 14.64 -0.89 9.44
CA ILE A 64 15.08 0.28 8.66
C ILE A 64 14.72 0.08 7.18
N GLU A 65 14.91 -1.12 6.65
CA GLU A 65 14.52 -1.46 5.28
C GLU A 65 12.99 -1.45 5.09
N GLY A 66 12.22 -1.86 6.09
CA GLY A 66 10.76 -1.76 6.13
C GLY A 66 10.25 -0.32 6.06
N ILE A 67 10.88 0.60 6.80
CA ILE A 67 10.55 2.04 6.72
C ILE A 67 10.92 2.60 5.34
N LYS A 68 12.14 2.32 4.84
CA LYS A 68 12.60 2.81 3.54
C LYS A 68 11.70 2.33 2.39
N VAL A 69 11.31 1.06 2.39
CA VAL A 69 10.44 0.52 1.34
C VAL A 69 9.01 1.05 1.46
N GLY A 70 8.51 1.29 2.67
CA GLY A 70 7.22 1.94 2.88
C GLY A 70 7.17 3.35 2.29
N ILE A 71 8.21 4.15 2.54
CA ILE A 71 8.36 5.48 1.92
C ILE A 71 8.39 5.37 0.39
N LEU A 72 9.15 4.41 -0.15
CA LEU A 72 9.22 4.18 -1.59
C LEU A 72 7.85 3.83 -2.20
N PHE A 73 7.08 2.95 -1.55
CA PHE A 73 5.74 2.58 -2.00
C PHE A 73 4.81 3.80 -2.03
N ILE A 74 4.84 4.64 -1.00
CA ILE A 74 4.05 5.89 -0.95
C ILE A 74 4.43 6.83 -2.08
N ILE A 75 5.72 7.00 -2.36
CA ILE A 75 6.18 7.87 -3.46
C ILE A 75 5.65 7.36 -4.81
N ILE A 76 5.75 6.05 -5.05
CA ILE A 76 5.28 5.44 -6.30
C ILE A 76 3.78 5.61 -6.45
N ASP A 77 3.04 5.39 -5.36
CA ASP A 77 1.60 5.53 -5.35
C ASP A 77 1.15 6.96 -5.71
N ILE A 78 1.73 7.98 -5.05
CA ILE A 78 1.49 9.39 -5.38
C ILE A 78 1.82 9.69 -6.85
N ILE A 79 2.93 9.14 -7.38
CA ILE A 79 3.30 9.33 -8.79
C ILE A 79 2.23 8.71 -9.71
N CYS A 80 1.76 7.51 -9.40
CA CYS A 80 0.73 6.85 -10.19
C CYS A 80 -0.60 7.61 -10.12
N ASP A 81 -1.04 8.04 -8.93
CA ASP A 81 -2.24 8.86 -8.77
C ASP A 81 -2.16 10.16 -9.56
N MET A 82 -1.00 10.81 -9.56
CA MET A 82 -0.77 12.01 -10.36
C MET A 82 -0.94 11.75 -11.85
N ILE A 83 -0.33 10.68 -12.36
CA ILE A 83 -0.34 10.34 -13.79
C ILE A 83 -1.74 9.91 -14.26
N PHE A 84 -2.45 9.11 -13.47
CA PHE A 84 -3.69 8.45 -13.90
C PHE A 84 -4.98 9.16 -13.47
N PHE A 85 -4.95 9.94 -12.38
CA PHE A 85 -6.14 10.59 -11.86
C PHE A 85 -6.03 12.13 -11.81
N VAL A 86 -4.99 12.67 -11.17
CA VAL A 86 -4.90 14.11 -10.92
C VAL A 86 -4.65 14.91 -12.20
N ILE A 87 -3.59 14.58 -12.97
CA ILE A 87 -3.25 15.29 -14.20
C ILE A 87 -4.37 15.17 -15.26
N PRO A 88 -4.93 13.96 -15.51
CA PRO A 88 -6.01 13.81 -16.49
C PRO A 88 -7.36 14.37 -16.03
N HIS A 89 -7.47 14.87 -14.79
CA HIS A 89 -8.74 15.31 -14.18
C HIS A 89 -9.82 14.21 -14.20
N ASN A 90 -9.41 12.96 -13.93
CA ASN A 90 -10.32 11.83 -13.91
C ASN A 90 -10.99 11.74 -12.54
N ASN A 91 -12.25 12.18 -12.44
CA ASN A 91 -13.02 12.16 -11.21
C ASN A 91 -13.37 10.72 -10.81
N ASN A 92 -12.51 10.12 -9.98
CA ASN A 92 -12.77 8.83 -9.34
C ASN A 92 -13.18 9.05 -7.88
N ILE A 93 -14.14 8.27 -7.40
CA ILE A 93 -14.61 8.31 -6.01
C ILE A 93 -13.47 8.06 -5.01
N LEU A 94 -12.42 7.34 -5.44
CA LEU A 94 -11.21 7.07 -4.67
C LEU A 94 -10.38 8.33 -4.36
N ILE A 95 -10.41 9.34 -5.25
CA ILE A 95 -9.60 10.57 -5.14
C ILE A 95 -10.44 11.83 -4.89
N MET A 96 -11.75 11.69 -4.61
CA MET A 96 -12.65 12.82 -4.34
C MET A 96 -12.12 13.75 -3.24
N ASN A 97 -11.50 13.18 -2.21
CA ASN A 97 -10.73 13.92 -1.20
C ASN A 97 -9.28 13.41 -1.19
N TYR A 98 -8.53 13.79 -2.22
CA TYR A 98 -7.16 13.34 -2.45
C TYR A 98 -6.21 13.58 -1.27
N PRO A 99 -6.18 14.75 -0.58
CA PRO A 99 -5.32 14.94 0.58
C PRO A 99 -5.58 13.91 1.69
N THR A 100 -6.85 13.66 2.00
CA THR A 100 -7.24 12.66 3.00
C THR A 100 -6.88 11.24 2.55
N HIS A 101 -7.08 10.93 1.26
CA HIS A 101 -6.68 9.64 0.68
C HIS A 101 -5.19 9.35 0.88
N VAL A 102 -4.32 10.29 0.49
CA VAL A 102 -2.86 10.16 0.61
C VAL A 102 -2.44 9.95 2.07
N VAL A 103 -3.03 10.69 3.02
CA VAL A 103 -2.70 10.55 4.45
C VAL A 103 -3.07 9.15 4.96
N TYR A 104 -4.27 8.65 4.66
CA TYR A 104 -4.68 7.33 5.13
C TYR A 104 -3.82 6.23 4.55
N MET A 105 -3.56 6.27 3.24
CA MET A 105 -2.73 5.28 2.61
C MET A 105 -1.29 5.32 3.16
N ALA A 106 -0.71 6.52 3.35
CA ALA A 106 0.63 6.65 3.90
C ALA A 106 0.74 6.01 5.29
N ILE A 107 -0.26 6.23 6.15
CA ILE A 107 -0.32 5.63 7.49
C ILE A 107 -0.40 4.10 7.39
N ILE A 108 -1.29 3.58 6.54
CA ILE A 108 -1.49 2.13 6.40
C ILE A 108 -0.23 1.46 5.85
N ILE A 109 0.33 1.97 4.75
CA ILE A 109 1.51 1.41 4.09
C ILE A 109 2.70 1.41 5.05
N LEU A 110 3.00 2.55 5.69
CA LEU A 110 4.13 2.64 6.64
C LEU A 110 3.95 1.72 7.84
N THR A 111 2.73 1.61 8.37
CA THR A 111 2.44 0.73 9.49
C THR A 111 2.73 -0.72 9.10
N ILE A 112 2.23 -1.17 7.96
CA ILE A 112 2.43 -2.54 7.47
C ILE A 112 3.92 -2.82 7.23
N THR A 113 4.61 -1.99 6.44
CA THR A 113 6.00 -2.28 6.07
C THR A 113 6.95 -2.21 7.27
N THR A 114 6.68 -1.31 8.23
CA THR A 114 7.45 -1.22 9.48
C THR A 114 7.19 -2.43 10.37
N LEU A 115 5.94 -2.85 10.55
CA LEU A 115 5.60 -4.06 11.31
C LEU A 115 6.22 -5.31 10.68
N LEU A 116 6.21 -5.43 9.36
CA LEU A 116 6.89 -6.52 8.66
C LEU A 116 8.40 -6.50 8.89
N GLY A 117 9.03 -5.33 8.92
CA GLY A 117 10.43 -5.18 9.30
C GLY A 117 10.70 -5.65 10.72
N TYR A 118 9.84 -5.30 11.69
CA TYR A 118 9.95 -5.79 13.06
C TYR A 118 9.79 -7.32 13.14
N LEU A 119 8.79 -7.87 12.47
CA LEU A 119 8.53 -9.32 12.45
C LEU A 119 9.69 -10.10 11.81
N ALA A 120 10.32 -9.55 10.77
CA ALA A 120 11.48 -10.17 10.13
C ALA A 120 12.73 -10.14 11.02
N GLN A 121 12.88 -9.11 11.86
CA GLN A 121 14.00 -9.01 12.81
C GLN A 121 13.82 -9.94 14.02
N MET A 122 12.59 -10.31 14.38
CA MET A 122 12.32 -11.17 15.52
C MET A 122 12.78 -12.61 15.26
N LYS A 123 13.64 -13.13 16.14
CA LYS A 123 13.86 -14.58 16.25
C LYS A 123 12.68 -15.15 17.04
N ILE A 124 11.75 -15.80 16.34
CA ILE A 124 10.61 -16.46 16.99
C ILE A 124 11.13 -17.75 17.65
N GLU A 125 11.41 -17.67 18.95
CA GLU A 125 11.56 -18.87 19.77
C GLU A 125 10.15 -19.44 20.04
N LEU A 126 9.76 -20.44 19.26
CA LEU A 126 8.58 -21.24 19.55
C LEU A 126 8.90 -22.11 20.78
N LYS A 127 8.30 -21.79 21.94
CA LYS A 127 8.33 -22.64 23.14
C LYS A 127 7.53 -23.92 22.95
#